data_AF-A0A442DYR2-F1
#
_entry.id   AF-A0A442DYR2-F1
#
_cell.length_a   1.000
_cell.length_b   1.000
_cell.length_c   1.000
_cell.angle_alpha   90.00
_cell.angle_beta   90.00
_cell.angle_gamma   90.00
#
_symmetry.space_group_name_H-M   'P 1'
#
loop_
_entity.id
_entity.type
_entity.pdbx_description
1 polymer ?
#
loop_
_entity_poly.entity_id
_entity_poly.type
_entity_poly.pdbx_seq_one_letter_code
_entity_poly.pdbx_strand_id
1 'polypeptide(L)' 'VNRLYIEDGADIDRELYLSLLVDRSVGRIAFVVSTEGGMDIEAVAHDTPEKIITVAIDPEKGMTADDLKELNG' A
#
# COMPACT_ATOMS: atom_id res chain seq x y z
N VAL A 1 -25.87 12.88 8.03
CA VAL A 1 -24.81 12.29 8.89
C VAL A 1 -23.78 13.38 9.08
N ASN A 2 -23.59 13.93 10.28
CA ASN A 2 -22.63 15.01 10.54
C ASN A 2 -21.84 14.67 11.82
N ARG A 3 -20.69 14.02 11.66
CA ARG A 3 -19.75 13.76 12.76
C ARG A 3 -18.35 14.17 12.31
N LEU A 4 -17.65 14.89 13.15
CA LEU A 4 -16.26 15.28 12.96
C LEU A 4 -15.39 14.43 13.90
N TYR A 5 -14.33 13.84 13.37
CA TYR A 5 -13.30 13.19 14.16
C TYR A 5 -12.26 14.25 14.56
N ILE A 6 -11.92 14.30 15.84
CA ILE A 6 -10.92 15.23 16.40
C ILE A 6 -9.87 14.37 17.07
N GLU A 7 -8.61 14.59 16.70
CA GLU A 7 -7.43 13.90 17.21
C GLU A 7 -6.32 14.91 17.49
N ASP A 8 -5.35 14.51 18.30
CA ASP A 8 -4.14 15.30 18.49
C ASP A 8 -3.30 15.31 17.20
N GLY A 9 -2.61 16.41 16.94
CA GLY A 9 -1.69 16.49 15.80
C GLY A 9 -0.55 15.48 15.93
N ALA A 10 -0.16 14.89 14.80
CA ALA A 10 1.02 14.04 14.70
C ALA A 10 2.18 14.80 14.06
N ASP A 11 3.39 14.67 14.60
CA ASP A 11 4.62 15.08 13.93
C ASP A 11 4.98 14.00 12.90
N ILE A 12 4.73 14.28 11.62
CA ILE A 12 4.88 13.31 10.54
C ILE A 12 6.20 13.57 9.79
N ASP A 13 7.18 12.69 10.02
CA ASP A 13 8.48 12.74 9.32
C ASP A 13 8.41 12.14 7.90
N ARG A 14 7.55 11.14 7.69
CA ARG A 14 7.39 10.44 6.40
C ARG A 14 5.99 9.87 6.27
N GLU A 15 5.41 10.04 5.09
CA GLU A 15 4.14 9.41 4.72
C GLU A 15 4.38 8.26 3.73
N LEU A 16 3.66 7.17 3.90
CA LEU A 16 3.72 5.98 3.06
C LEU A 16 2.31 5.59 2.64
N TYR A 17 2.19 5.00 1.46
CA TYR A 17 0.96 4.36 1.02
C TYR A 17 1.05 2.85 1.25
N LEU A 18 0.02 2.29 1.85
CA LEU A 18 -0.14 0.85 2.10
C LEU A 18 -1.61 0.47 1.91
N SER A 19 -1.86 -0.52 1.06
CA SER A 19 -3.19 -1.10 0.90
C SER A 19 -3.14 -2.61 0.66
N LEU A 20 -4.27 -3.26 0.86
CA LEU A 20 -4.50 -4.64 0.47
C LEU A 20 -5.70 -4.69 -0.48
N LEU A 21 -5.48 -5.22 -1.68
CA LEU A 21 -6.50 -5.32 -2.72
C LEU A 21 -6.50 -6.73 -3.30
N VAL A 22 -7.61 -7.13 -3.94
CA VAL A 22 -7.64 -8.36 -4.74
C VAL A 22 -6.97 -8.06 -6.08
N ASP A 23 -5.78 -8.62 -6.29
CA ASP A 23 -5.15 -8.66 -7.61
C ASP A 23 -5.89 -9.70 -8.46
N ARG A 24 -6.67 -9.18 -9.41
CA ARG A 24 -7.51 -9.99 -10.30
C ARG A 24 -6.70 -10.78 -11.33
N SER A 25 -5.45 -10.41 -11.57
CA SER A 25 -4.57 -11.14 -12.51
C SER A 25 -4.16 -12.51 -11.97
N VAL A 26 -3.96 -12.60 -10.65
CA VAL A 26 -3.58 -13.84 -9.95
C VAL A 26 -4.69 -14.40 -9.06
N GLY A 27 -5.78 -13.66 -8.86
CA GLY A 27 -6.93 -14.06 -8.05
C GLY A 27 -6.61 -14.15 -6.56
N ARG A 28 -5.71 -13.31 -6.06
CA ARG A 28 -5.22 -13.33 -4.66
C ARG A 28 -5.24 -11.93 -4.07
N ILE A 29 -5.21 -11.85 -2.74
CA ILE A 29 -4.92 -10.59 -2.07
C ILE A 29 -3.46 -10.21 -2.32
N ALA A 30 -3.20 -8.95 -2.60
CA ALA A 30 -1.88 -8.40 -2.78
C ALA A 30 -1.72 -7.15 -1.92
N PHE A 31 -0.50 -6.97 -1.41
CA PHE A 31 -0.06 -5.67 -0.90
C PHE A 31 0.23 -4.75 -2.06
N VAL A 32 -0.26 -3.52 -1.99
CA VAL A 32 0.09 -2.43 -2.92
C VAL A 32 0.64 -1.30 -2.09
N VAL A 33 1.92 -0.99 -2.26
CA VAL A 33 2.65 -0.02 -1.45
C VAL A 33 3.35 1.02 -2.31
N SER A 34 3.54 2.21 -1.75
CA SER A 34 4.32 3.28 -2.39
C SER A 34 4.94 4.20 -1.34
N THR A 35 6.04 4.85 -1.74
CA THR A 35 6.67 5.91 -0.95
C THR A 35 5.94 7.25 -1.06
N GLU A 36 4.98 7.36 -1.97
CA GLU A 36 4.14 8.55 -2.21
C GLU A 36 2.89 8.52 -1.32
N GLY A 37 3.07 8.47 0.00
CA GLY A 37 1.96 8.63 0.95
C GLY A 37 1.34 10.02 0.86
N GLY A 38 0.07 10.15 1.26
CA GLY A 38 -0.66 11.43 1.22
C GLY A 38 -1.11 11.88 -0.17
N MET A 39 -0.74 11.14 -1.23
CA MET A 39 -1.07 11.43 -2.62
C MET A 39 -2.24 10.58 -3.13
N ASP A 40 -2.86 11.00 -4.24
CA ASP A 40 -3.81 10.20 -5.01
C ASP A 40 -3.06 9.02 -5.67
N ILE A 41 -3.36 7.79 -5.22
CA ILE A 41 -2.62 6.61 -5.66
C ILE A 41 -2.91 6.25 -7.12
N GLU A 42 -4.10 6.56 -7.62
CA GLU A 42 -4.46 6.36 -9.01
C GLU A 42 -3.63 7.26 -9.94
N ALA A 43 -3.32 8.49 -9.50
CA ALA A 43 -2.40 9.37 -10.22
C ALA A 43 -0.96 8.83 -10.21
N VAL A 44 -0.46 8.35 -9.07
CA VAL A 44 0.86 7.73 -8.96
C VAL A 44 0.97 6.50 -9.88
N ALA A 45 -0.08 5.68 -9.95
CA ALA A 45 -0.13 4.50 -10.81
C ALA A 45 -0.09 4.84 -12.31
N HIS A 46 -0.57 6.02 -12.71
CA HIS A 46 -0.54 6.48 -14.08
C HIS A 46 0.80 7.17 -14.44
N ASP A 47 1.27 8.08 -13.58
CA ASP A 47 2.39 8.98 -13.89
C ASP A 47 3.75 8.38 -13.53
N THR A 48 3.82 7.64 -12.42
CA THR A 48 5.06 7.03 -11.90
C THR A 48 4.78 5.60 -11.40
N PRO A 49 4.34 4.68 -12.28
CA PRO A 49 3.95 3.32 -11.90
C PRO A 49 5.08 2.54 -11.22
N GLU A 50 6.34 2.86 -11.52
CA GLU A 50 7.52 2.25 -10.91
C GLU A 50 7.67 2.52 -9.41
N LYS A 51 6.95 3.51 -8.87
CA LYS A 51 6.91 3.79 -7.43
C LYS A 51 5.91 2.90 -6.68
N ILE A 52 5.13 2.09 -7.38
CA ILE A 52 4.16 1.17 -6.80
C ILE A 52 4.72 -0.24 -6.84
N ILE A 53 4.84 -0.86 -5.67
CA ILE A 53 5.22 -2.26 -5.54
C ILE A 53 3.97 -3.06 -5.20
N THR A 54 3.72 -4.12 -5.97
CA THR A 54 2.61 -5.05 -5.74
C THR A 54 3.15 -6.44 -5.44
N VAL A 55 2.81 -7.00 -4.27
CA VAL A 55 3.24 -8.34 -3.84
C VAL A 55 2.03 -9.19 -3.50
N ALA A 56 1.82 -10.26 -4.28
CA ALA A 56 0.71 -11.18 -4.08
C ALA A 56 0.97 -12.12 -2.89
N ILE A 57 -0.04 -12.31 -2.05
CA ILE A 57 0.07 -13.11 -0.83
C ILE A 57 -0.25 -14.58 -1.14
N ASP A 58 0.59 -15.50 -0.70
CA ASP A 58 0.27 -16.93 -0.63
C ASP A 58 -0.80 -17.13 0.47
N PRO A 59 -2.02 -17.61 0.13
CA PRO A 59 -3.12 -17.70 1.10
C PRO A 59 -2.88 -18.72 2.22
N GLU A 60 -2.00 -19.71 2.02
CA GLU A 60 -1.69 -20.71 3.05
C GLU A 60 -0.62 -20.19 4.02
N LYS A 61 0.30 -19.36 3.53
CA LYS A 61 1.45 -18.86 4.31
C LYS A 61 1.25 -17.45 4.88
N GLY A 62 0.35 -16.67 4.29
CA GLY A 62 0.22 -15.24 4.57
C GLY A 62 1.42 -14.45 4.05
N MET A 63 1.58 -13.22 4.54
CA MET A 63 2.73 -12.36 4.26
C MET A 63 3.96 -12.88 5.03
N THR A 64 5.02 -13.23 4.30
CA THR A 64 6.24 -13.81 4.87
C THR A 64 7.40 -12.81 4.90
N ALA A 65 8.47 -13.17 5.61
CA ALA A 65 9.68 -12.34 5.64
C ALA A 65 10.40 -12.25 4.29
N ASP A 66 10.19 -13.22 3.39
CA ASP A 66 10.76 -13.16 2.05
C ASP A 66 10.00 -12.16 1.18
N ASP A 67 8.67 -12.15 1.27
CA ASP A 67 7.81 -11.16 0.60
C ASP A 67 8.14 -9.72 1.05
N LEU A 68 8.49 -9.53 2.33
CA LEU A 68 8.93 -8.22 2.86
C LEU A 68 10.22 -7.71 2.20
N LYS A 69 11.08 -8.58 1.66
CA LYS A 69 12.29 -8.14 0.96
C LYS A 69 11.94 -7.49 -0.38
N GLU A 70 10.86 -7.92 -1.01
CA GLU A 70 10.36 -7.34 -2.26
C GLU A 70 9.79 -5.93 -2.05
N LEU A 71 9.25 -5.63 -0.86
CA LEU A 71 8.72 -4.31 -0.50
C LEU A 71 9.81 -3.30 -0.08
N ASN A 72 11.01 -3.77 0.28
CA ASN A 72 12.13 -2.94 0.75
C ASN A 72 13.22 -2.73 -0.31
N GLY A 73 12.96 -3.11 -1.56
CA GLY A 73 13.87 -2.98 -2.70
C GLY A 73 14.00 -1.55 -3.20
#